data_AF-A0ABD3PHF8-F1
#
_entry.id   AF-A0ABD3PHF8-F1
#
_cell.length_a   1.000
_cell.length_b   1.000
_cell.length_c   1.000
_cell.angle_alpha   90.00
_cell.angle_beta   90.00
_cell.angle_gamma   90.00
#
_symmetry.space_group_name_H-M   'P 1'
#
loop_
_entity.id
_entity.type
_entity.pdbx_description
1 polymer ?
#
loop_
_entity_poly.entity_id
_entity_poly.type
_entity_poly.pdbx_seq_one_letter_code
_entity_poly.pdbx_strand_id
1 'polypeptide(L)'
;MPMNTLRCSRRVRHPCHYGRHFSSQALQYDRNTPQDEGQLSSPKVTVTQNVAGIDSNNSSAFIHTNEASNELVDNLLERTQQMMDMSAANVVAFSGGVDSSLVAALVHKSFHSHSHNNNTGSVQAVLGISNAVPQTQIEMARNVANTIGIQLREVTTQEGNDEAYIKNDGHACFVCKTHLYSTLETVANAVMKEQEESKGVNGATNNNSVILYNGTNADDTRDPTRLGLVAASNFRVHSPLDHITKDQVRQASKYLGLPNWNAAASPCLRSRLAMGVEATERHLKAVEKAEEFVRRVLVLDETRNVRVRMLSGGKAMVELDQLNGHDLSSVLREHGFEELCTEEWGFKSFGGVRGFKTGSVAAMPAEKKELISKMASL
;
A
#
# COMPACT_ATOMS: atom_id res chain seq x y z
N MET A 1 -19.11 -15.38 73.20
CA MET A 1 -19.48 -13.95 73.14
C MET A 1 -20.13 -13.69 71.79
N PRO A 2 -21.41 -13.28 71.76
CA PRO A 2 -22.26 -13.25 70.57
C PRO A 2 -22.60 -11.82 70.07
N MET A 3 -23.50 -11.79 69.07
CA MET A 3 -24.28 -10.68 68.50
C MET A 3 -23.58 -9.90 67.36
N ASN A 4 -23.95 -10.00 66.08
CA ASN A 4 -25.25 -10.06 65.38
C ASN A 4 -26.02 -8.73 65.38
N THR A 5 -26.67 -8.48 64.21
CA THR A 5 -27.79 -7.55 63.92
C THR A 5 -27.46 -6.18 63.28
N LEU A 6 -27.90 -5.95 62.03
CA LEU A 6 -29.12 -5.22 61.59
C LEU A 6 -28.85 -3.72 61.40
N ARG A 7 -29.42 -2.92 60.49
CA ARG A 7 -30.29 -3.04 59.30
C ARG A 7 -30.44 -1.59 58.78
N CYS A 8 -30.85 -1.46 57.53
CA CYS A 8 -31.79 -0.44 57.03
C CYS A 8 -31.39 1.04 56.80
N SER A 9 -31.62 1.41 55.53
CA SER A 9 -32.48 2.51 55.09
C SER A 9 -31.87 3.91 54.94
N ARG A 10 -31.79 4.38 53.68
CA ARG A 10 -32.78 5.33 53.17
C ARG A 10 -32.77 5.38 51.64
N ARG A 11 -33.98 5.59 51.13
CA ARG A 11 -34.47 5.53 49.76
C ARG A 11 -34.85 6.97 49.37
N VAL A 12 -35.02 7.19 48.06
CA VAL A 12 -35.79 8.26 47.38
C VAL A 12 -35.10 9.66 47.36
N ARG A 13 -35.02 10.45 46.27
CA ARG A 13 -35.90 10.68 45.10
C ARG A 13 -35.16 11.20 43.86
N HIS A 14 -35.68 10.83 42.68
CA HIS A 14 -35.64 11.57 41.41
C HIS A 14 -36.34 12.95 41.52
N PRO A 15 -36.04 13.91 40.61
CA PRO A 15 -36.81 14.07 39.36
C PRO A 15 -35.87 14.25 38.15
N CYS A 16 -36.08 13.61 36.99
CA CYS A 16 -37.08 13.80 35.93
C CYS A 16 -36.96 15.10 35.08
N HIS A 17 -36.95 14.89 33.76
CA HIS A 17 -37.17 15.77 32.61
C HIS A 17 -36.06 16.72 32.11
N TYR A 18 -35.45 16.38 30.96
CA TYR A 18 -35.91 16.90 29.66
C TYR A 18 -35.34 16.05 28.51
N GLY A 19 -36.21 15.51 27.66
CA GLY A 19 -35.84 14.83 26.42
C GLY A 19 -35.88 15.80 25.23
N ARG A 20 -35.13 15.47 24.17
CA ARG A 20 -35.50 15.80 22.79
C ARG A 20 -35.28 14.59 21.91
N HIS A 21 -36.38 14.20 21.27
CA HIS A 21 -36.51 13.21 20.22
C HIS A 21 -35.83 13.68 18.93
N PHE A 22 -35.27 12.74 18.16
CA PHE A 22 -35.39 12.74 16.71
C PHE A 22 -35.83 11.35 16.26
N SER A 23 -36.99 11.32 15.61
CA SER A 23 -37.74 10.15 15.17
C SER A 23 -37.21 9.60 13.85
N SER A 24 -37.00 8.29 13.81
CA SER A 24 -37.01 7.48 12.60
C SER A 24 -38.44 7.40 12.03
N GLN A 25 -38.60 7.61 10.72
CA GLN A 25 -39.82 7.25 10.01
C GLN A 25 -39.50 6.11 9.04
N ALA A 26 -39.96 4.92 9.41
CA ALA A 26 -40.19 3.81 8.50
C ALA A 26 -41.67 3.87 8.08
N LEU A 27 -41.93 3.93 6.78
CA LEU A 27 -43.28 3.83 6.22
C LEU A 27 -43.53 2.37 5.84
N GLN A 28 -44.42 1.72 6.60
CA GLN A 28 -45.14 0.52 6.18
C GLN A 28 -46.26 0.95 5.22
N TYR A 29 -46.43 0.22 4.12
CA TYR A 29 -47.62 0.33 3.26
C TYR A 29 -48.32 -1.03 3.17
N ASP A 30 -49.64 -0.92 3.22
CA ASP A 30 -50.67 -1.92 3.42
C ASP A 30 -50.92 -2.81 2.18
N ARG A 31 -51.37 -4.05 2.40
CA ARG A 31 -51.78 -5.01 1.37
C ARG A 31 -53.29 -4.98 1.23
N ASN A 32 -53.80 -4.68 0.03
CA ASN A 32 -55.00 -5.32 -0.55
C ASN A 32 -55.14 -5.00 -2.06
N THR A 33 -55.29 -6.08 -2.83
CA THR A 33 -55.52 -6.36 -4.27
C THR A 33 -56.55 -5.49 -5.03
N PRO A 34 -56.67 -5.52 -6.39
CA PRO A 34 -56.35 -6.62 -7.33
C PRO A 34 -55.58 -6.28 -8.62
N GLN A 35 -55.21 -7.35 -9.33
CA GLN A 35 -54.49 -7.41 -10.61
C GLN A 35 -55.26 -6.77 -11.78
N ASP A 36 -54.54 -6.08 -12.66
CA ASP A 36 -54.97 -5.88 -14.05
C ASP A 36 -53.72 -5.89 -14.96
N GLU A 37 -53.75 -6.73 -15.99
CA GLU A 37 -52.67 -6.90 -16.96
C GLU A 37 -52.72 -5.77 -18.00
N GLY A 38 -51.61 -5.03 -18.13
CA GLY A 38 -51.48 -3.99 -19.16
C GLY A 38 -50.02 -3.73 -19.49
N GLN A 39 -49.61 -4.16 -20.69
CA GLN A 39 -48.32 -3.82 -21.30
C GLN A 39 -48.08 -2.31 -21.25
N LEU A 40 -46.99 -1.87 -20.61
CA LEU A 40 -46.43 -0.54 -20.85
C LEU A 40 -44.91 -0.59 -21.04
N SER A 41 -44.54 -0.11 -22.23
CA SER A 41 -43.21 0.16 -22.74
C SER A 41 -42.35 1.00 -21.78
N SER A 42 -41.08 0.63 -21.68
CA SER A 42 -40.02 1.33 -20.97
C SER A 42 -39.87 2.80 -21.43
N PRO A 43 -39.65 3.74 -20.49
CA PRO A 43 -39.49 5.15 -20.83
C PRO A 43 -38.14 5.39 -21.53
N LYS A 44 -38.21 5.88 -22.78
CA LYS A 44 -37.06 6.48 -23.48
C LYS A 44 -36.64 7.74 -22.73
N VAL A 45 -35.55 7.66 -21.97
CA VAL A 45 -34.84 8.84 -21.50
C VAL A 45 -34.00 9.37 -22.66
N THR A 46 -34.54 10.38 -23.35
CA THR A 46 -33.77 11.18 -24.31
C THR A 46 -32.75 12.00 -23.52
N VAL A 47 -31.49 11.59 -23.55
CA VAL A 47 -30.37 12.42 -23.12
C VAL A 47 -30.17 13.50 -24.20
N THR A 48 -30.70 14.70 -23.96
CA THR A 48 -30.27 15.89 -24.70
C THR A 48 -28.83 16.17 -24.33
N GLN A 49 -27.90 15.84 -25.23
CA GLN A 49 -26.53 16.34 -25.17
C GLN A 49 -26.56 17.86 -25.31
N ASN A 50 -26.40 18.57 -24.19
CA ASN A 50 -25.89 19.93 -24.23
C ASN A 50 -24.41 19.84 -24.62
N VAL A 51 -24.13 19.97 -25.91
CA VAL A 51 -22.78 20.24 -26.43
C VAL A 51 -22.48 21.70 -26.12
N ALA A 52 -22.03 21.96 -24.89
CA ALA A 52 -21.29 23.17 -24.59
C ALA A 52 -19.86 23.00 -25.15
N GLY A 53 -19.40 24.02 -25.86
CA GLY A 53 -18.25 24.01 -26.77
C GLY A 53 -17.06 23.17 -26.34
N ILE A 54 -16.72 22.18 -27.17
CA ILE A 54 -15.40 21.58 -27.20
C ILE A 54 -14.51 22.57 -27.95
N ASP A 55 -13.64 23.27 -27.22
CA ASP A 55 -12.51 23.96 -27.83
C ASP A 55 -11.70 22.94 -28.64
N SER A 56 -11.61 23.15 -29.95
CA SER A 56 -10.92 22.25 -30.91
C SER A 56 -9.44 22.02 -30.59
N ASN A 57 -8.86 22.82 -29.70
CA ASN A 57 -7.47 22.68 -29.23
C ASN A 57 -7.30 21.61 -28.12
N ASN A 58 -8.37 21.18 -27.44
CA ASN A 58 -8.26 20.23 -26.33
C ASN A 58 -8.51 18.77 -26.77
N SER A 59 -9.27 18.55 -27.85
CA SER A 59 -9.48 17.20 -28.39
C SER A 59 -8.22 16.59 -29.00
N SER A 60 -7.37 17.37 -29.68
CA SER A 60 -6.13 16.81 -30.23
C SER A 60 -5.12 16.47 -29.13
N ALA A 61 -5.01 17.30 -28.10
CA ALA A 61 -4.17 17.02 -26.92
C ALA A 61 -4.66 15.77 -26.18
N PHE A 62 -5.97 15.64 -25.98
CA PHE A 62 -6.54 14.45 -25.31
C PHE A 62 -6.33 13.17 -26.14
N ILE A 63 -6.57 13.22 -27.46
CA ILE A 63 -6.33 12.08 -28.37
C ILE A 63 -4.84 11.69 -28.38
N HIS A 64 -3.93 12.65 -28.54
CA HIS A 64 -2.49 12.38 -28.52
C HIS A 64 -1.99 11.84 -27.17
N THR A 65 -2.51 12.35 -26.05
CA THR A 65 -2.14 11.80 -24.72
C THR A 65 -2.64 10.37 -24.53
N ASN A 66 -3.78 10.02 -25.13
CA ASN A 66 -4.34 8.68 -25.03
C ASN A 66 -3.59 7.69 -25.94
N GLU A 67 -3.22 8.12 -27.15
CA GLU A 67 -2.37 7.33 -28.07
C GLU A 67 -0.98 7.07 -27.46
N ALA A 68 -0.31 8.10 -26.94
CA ALA A 68 1.00 7.94 -26.30
C ALA A 68 0.94 7.07 -25.03
N SER A 69 -0.14 7.18 -24.25
CA SER A 69 -0.34 6.31 -23.07
C SER A 69 -0.60 4.86 -23.49
N ASN A 70 -1.33 4.65 -24.59
CA ASN A 70 -1.56 3.33 -25.15
C ASN A 70 -0.25 2.70 -25.64
N GLU A 71 0.53 3.42 -26.43
CA GLU A 71 1.84 2.96 -26.94
C GLU A 71 2.80 2.63 -25.79
N LEU A 72 2.85 3.46 -24.74
CA LEU A 72 3.64 3.17 -23.54
C LEU A 72 3.22 1.83 -22.90
N VAL A 73 1.92 1.61 -22.73
CA VAL A 73 1.40 0.39 -22.10
C VAL A 73 1.63 -0.84 -22.98
N ASP A 74 1.47 -0.72 -24.30
CA ASP A 74 1.72 -1.80 -25.26
C ASP A 74 3.19 -2.24 -25.22
N ASN A 75 4.12 -1.28 -25.24
CA ASN A 75 5.56 -1.55 -25.08
C ASN A 75 5.89 -2.24 -23.75
N LEU A 76 5.25 -1.81 -22.65
CA LEU A 76 5.43 -2.42 -21.33
C LEU A 76 4.88 -3.86 -21.27
N LEU A 77 3.75 -4.12 -21.94
CA LEU A 77 3.18 -5.47 -22.04
C LEU A 77 4.11 -6.38 -22.84
N GLU A 78 4.60 -5.94 -23.99
CA GLU A 78 5.53 -6.72 -24.82
C GLU A 78 6.81 -7.05 -24.05
N ARG A 79 7.43 -6.05 -23.40
CA ARG A 79 8.62 -6.28 -22.55
C ARG A 79 8.33 -7.25 -21.42
N THR A 80 7.18 -7.14 -20.77
CA THR A 80 6.79 -8.05 -19.68
C THR A 80 6.60 -9.48 -20.20
N GLN A 81 6.03 -9.65 -21.40
CA GLN A 81 5.87 -10.96 -22.05
C GLN A 81 7.22 -11.61 -22.35
N GLN A 82 8.20 -10.85 -22.82
CA GLN A 82 9.55 -11.36 -23.09
C GLN A 82 10.28 -11.87 -21.83
N MET A 83 9.89 -11.41 -20.64
CA MET A 83 10.44 -11.85 -19.35
C MET A 83 9.66 -13.02 -18.73
N MET A 84 8.53 -13.41 -19.32
CA MET A 84 7.58 -14.34 -18.74
C MET A 84 7.79 -15.76 -19.24
N ASP A 85 7.59 -16.72 -18.34
CA ASP A 85 7.42 -18.14 -18.67
C ASP A 85 5.99 -18.55 -18.32
N MET A 86 5.23 -18.94 -19.35
CA MET A 86 3.82 -19.33 -19.25
C MET A 86 3.60 -20.65 -18.49
N SER A 87 4.66 -21.41 -18.27
CA SER A 87 4.65 -22.67 -17.51
C SER A 87 5.08 -22.50 -16.05
N ALA A 88 5.67 -21.34 -15.70
CA ALA A 88 6.24 -21.06 -14.39
C ALA A 88 5.23 -20.48 -13.37
N ALA A 89 5.66 -20.42 -12.11
CA ALA A 89 5.04 -19.55 -11.10
C ALA A 89 5.50 -18.11 -11.31
N ASN A 90 4.62 -17.26 -11.83
CA ASN A 90 4.87 -15.83 -12.00
C ASN A 90 4.41 -15.08 -10.74
N VAL A 91 5.38 -14.61 -9.95
CA VAL A 91 5.12 -14.03 -8.62
C VAL A 91 5.57 -12.58 -8.59
N VAL A 92 4.63 -11.69 -8.31
CA VAL A 92 4.90 -10.26 -8.19
C VAL A 92 5.13 -9.91 -6.71
N ALA A 93 6.30 -9.37 -6.39
CA ALA A 93 6.60 -8.77 -5.09
C ALA A 93 5.78 -7.48 -4.94
N PHE A 94 4.64 -7.61 -4.26
CA PHE A 94 3.60 -6.61 -4.27
C PHE A 94 3.57 -5.84 -2.96
N SER A 95 3.49 -4.51 -3.06
CA SER A 95 3.48 -3.60 -1.90
C SER A 95 2.26 -2.70 -1.84
N GLY A 96 1.36 -2.76 -2.82
CA GLY A 96 0.25 -1.81 -2.97
C GLY A 96 0.65 -0.39 -3.40
N GLY A 97 1.95 -0.14 -3.62
CA GLY A 97 2.43 1.10 -4.22
C GLY A 97 2.25 1.11 -5.74
N VAL A 98 2.19 2.29 -6.35
CA VAL A 98 1.90 2.45 -7.78
C VAL A 98 2.84 1.63 -8.69
N ASP A 99 4.13 1.51 -8.35
CA ASP A 99 5.08 0.77 -9.20
C ASP A 99 4.80 -0.74 -9.20
N SER A 100 4.65 -1.35 -8.02
CA SER A 100 4.36 -2.79 -7.91
C SER A 100 2.94 -3.11 -8.39
N SER A 101 2.02 -2.13 -8.34
CA SER A 101 0.67 -2.23 -8.90
C SER A 101 0.67 -2.26 -10.42
N LEU A 102 1.48 -1.40 -11.05
CA LEU A 102 1.65 -1.43 -12.50
C LEU A 102 2.24 -2.77 -12.95
N VAL A 103 3.28 -3.27 -12.27
CA VAL A 103 3.86 -4.58 -12.59
C VAL A 103 2.85 -5.70 -12.40
N ALA A 104 2.08 -5.71 -11.30
CA ALA A 104 1.02 -6.70 -11.10
C ALA A 104 -0.01 -6.70 -12.25
N ALA A 105 -0.41 -5.51 -12.71
CA ALA A 105 -1.34 -5.37 -13.83
C ALA A 105 -0.73 -5.88 -15.15
N LEU A 106 0.53 -5.53 -15.43
CA LEU A 106 1.23 -5.96 -16.64
C LEU A 106 1.43 -7.48 -16.66
N VAL A 107 1.93 -8.06 -15.58
CA VAL A 107 2.16 -9.53 -15.47
C VAL A 107 0.83 -10.27 -15.58
N HIS A 108 -0.22 -9.83 -14.88
CA HIS A 108 -1.55 -10.44 -14.98
C HIS A 108 -2.11 -10.37 -16.41
N LYS A 109 -2.05 -9.20 -17.04
CA LYS A 109 -2.53 -9.02 -18.42
C LYS A 109 -1.72 -9.85 -19.41
N SER A 110 -0.39 -9.86 -19.32
CA SER A 110 0.48 -10.62 -20.22
C SER A 110 0.24 -12.12 -20.13
N PHE A 111 0.02 -12.64 -18.92
CA PHE A 111 -0.31 -14.04 -18.69
C PHE A 111 -1.67 -14.42 -19.30
N HIS A 112 -2.68 -13.55 -19.19
CA HIS A 112 -4.02 -13.84 -19.71
C HIS A 112 -4.25 -13.44 -21.17
N SER A 113 -3.41 -12.58 -21.76
CA SER A 113 -3.52 -12.18 -23.17
C SER A 113 -3.13 -13.28 -24.14
N HIS A 114 -2.33 -14.25 -23.70
CA HIS A 114 -2.04 -15.46 -24.46
C HIS A 114 -3.25 -16.40 -24.42
N SER A 115 -4.15 -16.21 -25.39
CA SER A 115 -5.33 -17.05 -25.65
C SER A 115 -4.96 -18.43 -26.23
N HIS A 116 -3.94 -19.08 -25.68
CA HIS A 116 -3.68 -20.49 -25.92
C HIS A 116 -4.01 -21.26 -24.64
N ASN A 117 -4.98 -22.17 -24.74
CA ASN A 117 -5.55 -23.01 -23.67
C ASN A 117 -4.54 -23.94 -22.95
N ASN A 118 -3.24 -23.66 -23.01
CA ASN A 118 -2.15 -24.49 -22.49
C ASN A 118 -1.25 -23.74 -21.48
N ASN A 119 -1.71 -22.64 -20.86
CA ASN A 119 -0.99 -22.04 -19.75
C ASN A 119 -0.99 -23.02 -18.57
N THR A 120 0.15 -23.65 -18.28
CA THR A 120 0.28 -24.59 -17.17
C THR A 120 0.73 -23.93 -15.88
N GLY A 121 1.29 -22.72 -15.97
CA GLY A 121 1.79 -21.94 -14.85
C GLY A 121 0.71 -21.21 -14.06
N SER A 122 1.13 -20.24 -13.26
CA SER A 122 0.25 -19.39 -12.45
C SER A 122 0.76 -17.96 -12.37
N VAL A 123 -0.13 -17.02 -12.03
CA VAL A 123 0.19 -15.63 -11.75
C VAL A 123 -0.42 -15.21 -10.42
N GLN A 124 0.39 -14.62 -9.54
CA GLN A 124 -0.05 -14.12 -8.24
C GLN A 124 0.76 -12.92 -7.77
N ALA A 125 0.11 -12.04 -7.02
CA ALA A 125 0.75 -10.99 -6.23
C ALA A 125 0.99 -11.51 -4.81
N VAL A 126 2.18 -11.27 -4.26
CA VAL A 126 2.50 -11.63 -2.88
C VAL A 126 2.84 -10.37 -2.09
N LEU A 127 2.06 -10.13 -1.03
CA LEU A 127 2.26 -9.04 -0.08
C LEU A 127 2.91 -9.57 1.20
N GLY A 128 4.10 -9.07 1.51
CA GLY A 128 4.75 -9.31 2.79
C GLY A 128 4.07 -8.52 3.91
N ILE A 129 3.60 -9.21 4.94
CA ILE A 129 2.99 -8.64 6.14
C ILE A 129 4.03 -8.58 7.25
N SER A 130 4.31 -7.36 7.71
CA SER A 130 5.14 -7.13 8.88
C SER A 130 4.73 -5.84 9.58
N ASN A 131 5.27 -5.61 10.77
CA ASN A 131 5.06 -4.38 11.53
C ASN A 131 5.54 -3.12 10.78
N ALA A 132 6.29 -3.25 9.68
CA ALA A 132 6.76 -2.12 8.89
C ALA A 132 5.78 -1.68 7.79
N VAL A 133 4.73 -2.47 7.53
CA VAL A 133 3.71 -2.19 6.53
C VAL A 133 2.45 -1.68 7.23
N PRO A 134 2.03 -0.42 7.00
CA PRO A 134 0.83 0.11 7.62
C PRO A 134 -0.44 -0.62 7.17
N GLN A 135 -1.44 -0.69 8.05
CA GLN A 135 -2.74 -1.30 7.78
C GLN A 135 -3.45 -0.67 6.58
N THR A 136 -3.40 0.66 6.45
CA THR A 136 -3.97 1.37 5.29
C THR A 136 -3.31 0.94 3.98
N GLN A 137 -2.01 0.60 4.00
CA GLN A 137 -1.29 0.12 2.83
C GLN A 137 -1.68 -1.31 2.47
N ILE A 138 -1.94 -2.16 3.47
CA ILE A 138 -2.46 -3.53 3.27
C ILE A 138 -3.85 -3.46 2.61
N GLU A 139 -4.72 -2.58 3.09
CA GLU A 139 -6.06 -2.36 2.52
C GLU A 139 -6.01 -1.82 1.10
N MET A 140 -5.13 -0.85 0.83
CA MET A 140 -4.87 -0.37 -0.53
C MET A 140 -4.39 -1.50 -1.45
N ALA A 141 -3.45 -2.32 -0.98
CA ALA A 141 -2.93 -3.46 -1.75
C ALA A 141 -4.05 -4.45 -2.10
N ARG A 142 -4.91 -4.81 -1.15
CA ARG A 142 -6.09 -5.66 -1.38
C ARG A 142 -7.02 -5.06 -2.44
N ASN A 143 -7.34 -3.76 -2.32
CA ASN A 143 -8.22 -3.07 -3.27
C ASN A 143 -7.63 -3.07 -4.70
N VAL A 144 -6.34 -2.75 -4.81
CA VAL A 144 -5.64 -2.74 -6.10
C VAL A 144 -5.59 -4.15 -6.72
N ALA A 145 -5.25 -5.18 -5.93
CA ALA A 145 -5.21 -6.55 -6.43
C ALA A 145 -6.59 -7.01 -6.93
N ASN A 146 -7.65 -6.70 -6.18
CA ASN A 146 -9.03 -6.95 -6.61
C ASN A 146 -9.39 -6.18 -7.90
N THR A 147 -8.93 -4.94 -8.04
CA THR A 147 -9.16 -4.15 -9.27
C THR A 147 -8.47 -4.76 -10.49
N ILE A 148 -7.27 -5.32 -10.29
CA ILE A 148 -6.51 -6.01 -11.36
C ILE A 148 -7.14 -7.38 -11.68
N GLY A 149 -7.77 -8.03 -10.69
CA GLY A 149 -8.23 -9.41 -10.76
C GLY A 149 -7.13 -10.44 -10.47
N ILE A 150 -5.96 -10.01 -10.01
CA ILE A 150 -4.83 -10.89 -9.67
C ILE A 150 -5.04 -11.51 -8.28
N GLN A 151 -4.73 -12.80 -8.15
CA GLN A 151 -4.73 -13.46 -6.84
C GLN A 151 -3.71 -12.81 -5.92
N LEU A 152 -4.17 -12.31 -4.76
CA LEU A 152 -3.31 -11.77 -3.71
C LEU A 152 -3.07 -12.83 -2.63
N ARG A 153 -1.80 -13.08 -2.31
CA ARG A 153 -1.38 -13.90 -1.19
C ARG A 153 -0.64 -13.04 -0.17
N GLU A 154 -1.14 -13.04 1.07
CA GLU A 154 -0.52 -12.33 2.19
C GLU A 154 0.35 -13.30 2.98
N VAL A 155 1.60 -12.90 3.25
CA VAL A 155 2.59 -13.77 3.89
C VAL A 155 3.33 -13.01 4.97
N THR A 156 3.40 -13.56 6.18
CA THR A 156 4.15 -12.93 7.27
C THR A 156 5.64 -13.05 7.01
N THR A 157 6.34 -11.91 6.99
CA THR A 157 7.81 -11.88 6.87
C THR A 157 8.48 -11.76 8.24
N GLN A 158 9.74 -12.19 8.33
CA GLN A 158 10.44 -12.42 9.61
C GLN A 158 11.57 -11.41 9.86
N GLU A 159 11.67 -10.32 9.10
CA GLU A 159 12.73 -9.33 9.27
C GLU A 159 12.70 -8.66 10.66
N GLY A 160 11.53 -8.63 11.32
CA GLY A 160 11.37 -8.12 12.68
C GLY A 160 12.09 -8.94 13.76
N ASN A 161 12.58 -10.14 13.44
CA ASN A 161 13.39 -10.98 14.33
C ASN A 161 14.90 -10.86 14.05
N ASP A 162 15.29 -10.09 13.04
CA ASP A 162 16.67 -9.93 12.62
C ASP A 162 17.30 -8.71 13.30
N GLU A 163 18.34 -8.94 14.11
CA GLU A 163 19.04 -7.86 14.83
C GLU A 163 19.59 -6.79 13.88
N ALA A 164 20.04 -7.16 12.68
CA ALA A 164 20.55 -6.21 11.69
C ALA A 164 19.44 -5.32 11.12
N TYR A 165 18.20 -5.83 11.07
CA TYR A 165 17.03 -5.03 10.71
C TYR A 165 16.64 -4.05 11.83
N ILE A 166 16.56 -4.57 13.06
CA ILE A 166 16.13 -3.82 14.26
C ILE A 166 17.10 -2.69 14.56
N LYS A 167 18.42 -2.93 14.53
CA LYS A 167 19.45 -1.97 14.95
C LYS A 167 19.45 -0.65 14.17
N ASN A 168 18.94 -0.66 12.94
CA ASN A 168 18.86 0.52 12.09
C ASN A 168 20.18 1.28 11.88
N ASP A 169 21.20 0.53 11.48
CA ASP A 169 22.53 1.04 11.18
C ASP A 169 22.79 1.26 9.67
N GLY A 170 21.73 1.14 8.87
CA GLY A 170 21.65 1.53 7.46
C GLY A 170 21.70 0.38 6.45
N HIS A 171 21.80 -0.88 6.89
CA HIS A 171 21.70 -2.06 6.02
C HIS A 171 20.31 -2.69 5.98
N ALA A 172 19.38 -2.24 6.80
CA ALA A 172 18.12 -2.95 7.00
C ALA A 172 17.20 -3.03 5.77
N CYS A 173 17.31 -2.13 4.79
CA CYS A 173 16.57 -2.27 3.52
C CYS A 173 17.04 -3.53 2.75
N PHE A 174 18.34 -3.85 2.81
CA PHE A 174 18.87 -5.10 2.27
C PHE A 174 18.26 -6.29 3.00
N VAL A 175 18.38 -6.31 4.33
CA VAL A 175 17.86 -7.39 5.19
C VAL A 175 16.37 -7.63 4.93
N CYS A 176 15.56 -6.57 4.96
CA CYS A 176 14.13 -6.63 4.68
C CYS A 176 13.83 -7.23 3.29
N LYS A 177 14.56 -6.82 2.25
CA LYS A 177 14.36 -7.34 0.89
C LYS A 177 14.81 -8.80 0.76
N THR A 178 15.89 -9.20 1.42
CA THR A 178 16.35 -10.59 1.46
C THR A 178 15.30 -11.51 2.11
N HIS A 179 14.76 -11.12 3.27
CA HIS A 179 13.67 -11.85 3.93
C HIS A 179 12.42 -11.93 3.05
N LEU A 180 12.04 -10.83 2.39
CA LEU A 180 10.92 -10.80 1.46
C LEU A 180 11.13 -11.79 0.30
N TYR A 181 12.22 -11.69 -0.45
CA TYR A 181 12.43 -12.55 -1.62
C TYR A 181 12.57 -14.03 -1.27
N SER A 182 13.24 -14.36 -0.16
CA SER A 182 13.29 -15.74 0.35
C SER A 182 11.90 -16.29 0.70
N THR A 183 11.04 -15.46 1.30
CA THR A 183 9.65 -15.82 1.60
C THR A 183 8.86 -16.05 0.30
N LEU A 184 9.04 -15.18 -0.70
CA LEU A 184 8.37 -15.28 -1.99
C LEU A 184 8.76 -16.55 -2.76
N GLU A 185 10.04 -16.95 -2.76
CA GLU A 185 10.48 -18.21 -3.36
C GLU A 185 9.84 -19.41 -2.66
N THR A 186 9.81 -19.42 -1.33
CA THR A 186 9.19 -20.50 -0.55
C THR A 186 7.72 -20.64 -0.90
N VAL A 187 7.02 -19.50 -1.00
CA VAL A 187 5.61 -19.43 -1.38
C VAL A 187 5.38 -19.92 -2.80
N ALA A 188 6.20 -19.49 -3.75
CA ALA A 188 6.10 -19.89 -5.14
C ALA A 188 6.30 -21.40 -5.32
N ASN A 189 7.30 -21.96 -4.63
CA ASN A 189 7.57 -23.40 -4.61
C ASN A 189 6.41 -24.21 -4.01
N ALA A 190 5.77 -23.69 -2.96
CA ALA A 190 4.59 -24.34 -2.38
C ALA A 190 3.40 -24.34 -3.35
N VAL A 191 3.14 -23.22 -4.04
CA VAL A 191 2.06 -23.12 -5.05
C VAL A 191 2.27 -24.11 -6.18
N MET A 192 3.49 -24.22 -6.70
CA MET A 192 3.79 -25.17 -7.77
C MET A 192 3.50 -26.61 -7.35
N LYS A 193 3.92 -27.01 -6.14
CA LYS A 193 3.64 -28.35 -5.59
C LYS A 193 2.13 -28.60 -5.45
N GLU A 194 1.38 -27.65 -4.90
CA GLU A 194 -0.08 -27.75 -4.78
C GLU A 194 -0.76 -27.94 -6.16
N GLN A 195 -0.24 -27.26 -7.19
CA GLN A 195 -0.75 -27.38 -8.56
C GLN A 195 -0.38 -28.73 -9.22
N GLU A 196 0.83 -29.24 -9.00
CA GLU A 196 1.27 -30.55 -9.48
C GLU A 196 0.41 -31.68 -8.90
N GLU A 197 0.22 -31.65 -7.57
CA GLU A 197 -0.60 -32.62 -6.83
C GLU A 197 -2.05 -32.60 -7.32
N SER A 198 -2.62 -31.40 -7.52
CA SER A 198 -4.00 -31.24 -7.98
C SER A 198 -4.24 -31.71 -9.43
N LYS A 199 -3.19 -31.70 -10.27
CA LYS A 199 -3.27 -32.14 -11.67
C LYS A 199 -2.97 -33.64 -11.85
N GLY A 200 -2.62 -34.36 -10.76
CA GLY A 200 -2.33 -35.81 -10.80
C GLY A 200 -1.10 -36.17 -11.63
N VAL A 201 -0.22 -35.21 -11.92
CA VAL A 201 0.97 -35.42 -12.74
C VAL A 201 2.11 -35.90 -11.83
N ASN A 202 2.20 -37.22 -11.64
CA ASN A 202 3.32 -37.88 -10.94
C ASN A 202 4.55 -38.00 -11.85
N GLY A 203 5.06 -36.87 -12.31
CA GLY A 203 6.26 -36.81 -13.14
C GLY A 203 7.00 -35.53 -12.82
N ALA A 204 8.08 -35.64 -12.06
CA ALA A 204 9.01 -34.55 -11.79
C ALA A 204 9.62 -34.08 -13.11
N THR A 205 8.93 -33.18 -13.82
CA THR A 205 9.57 -32.33 -14.82
C THR A 205 10.41 -31.34 -14.02
N ASN A 206 11.74 -31.44 -14.14
CA ASN A 206 12.75 -30.60 -13.49
C ASN A 206 12.68 -29.09 -13.89
N ASN A 207 11.51 -28.58 -14.28
CA ASN A 207 11.27 -27.24 -14.78
C ASN A 207 10.31 -26.43 -13.88
N ASN A 208 10.29 -26.69 -12.56
CA ASN A 208 9.63 -25.79 -11.60
C ASN A 208 10.40 -24.48 -11.49
N SER A 209 10.19 -23.62 -12.47
CA SER A 209 10.73 -22.28 -12.51
C SER A 209 9.82 -21.34 -11.73
N VAL A 210 10.42 -20.53 -10.87
CA VAL A 210 9.78 -19.40 -10.23
C VAL A 210 10.32 -18.15 -10.89
N ILE A 211 9.44 -17.29 -11.39
CA ILE A 211 9.81 -15.99 -11.92
C ILE A 211 9.28 -14.92 -10.98
N LEU A 212 10.22 -14.18 -10.38
CA LEU A 212 9.92 -13.09 -9.48
C LEU A 212 9.92 -11.76 -10.25
N TYR A 213 8.95 -10.90 -9.97
CA TYR A 213 8.85 -9.55 -10.52
C TYR A 213 8.82 -8.50 -9.41
N ASN A 214 9.39 -7.31 -9.65
CA ASN A 214 9.29 -6.17 -8.75
C ASN A 214 9.02 -4.85 -9.50
N GLY A 215 8.64 -3.81 -8.74
CA GLY A 215 8.37 -2.47 -9.26
C GLY A 215 9.57 -1.52 -9.33
N THR A 216 10.79 -2.00 -9.54
CA THR A 216 11.96 -1.11 -9.74
C THR A 216 11.79 -0.32 -11.03
N ASN A 217 11.97 0.99 -10.97
CA ASN A 217 11.89 1.90 -12.11
C ASN A 217 13.24 2.60 -12.41
N ALA A 218 13.32 3.40 -13.49
CA ALA A 218 14.55 4.05 -13.93
C ALA A 218 15.08 5.12 -12.94
N ASP A 219 14.26 5.60 -12.02
CA ASP A 219 14.69 6.56 -11.00
C ASP A 219 15.43 5.85 -9.87
N ASP A 220 15.03 4.60 -9.57
CA ASP A 220 15.67 3.77 -8.54
C ASP A 220 17.07 3.28 -8.94
N THR A 221 17.30 3.00 -10.23
CA THR A 221 18.59 2.48 -10.74
C THR A 221 19.72 3.50 -10.67
N ARG A 222 19.36 4.78 -10.56
CA ARG A 222 20.31 5.90 -10.46
C ARG A 222 20.71 6.22 -9.01
N ASP A 223 20.09 5.56 -8.03
CA ASP A 223 20.38 5.77 -6.60
C ASP A 223 21.31 4.67 -6.05
N PRO A 224 22.61 4.98 -5.81
CA PRO A 224 23.59 4.01 -5.32
C PRO A 224 23.32 3.54 -3.87
N THR A 225 22.35 4.14 -3.17
CA THR A 225 21.97 3.74 -1.80
C THR A 225 20.87 2.68 -1.75
N ARG A 226 20.33 2.28 -2.91
CA ARG A 226 19.27 1.27 -3.03
C ARG A 226 19.83 -0.15 -2.93
N LEU A 227 20.30 -0.52 -1.74
CA LEU A 227 20.75 -1.88 -1.40
C LEU A 227 19.73 -2.99 -1.73
N GLY A 228 18.43 -2.66 -1.83
CA GLY A 228 17.40 -3.61 -2.26
C GLY A 228 17.57 -4.15 -3.69
N LEU A 229 18.36 -3.48 -4.54
CA LEU A 229 18.69 -3.94 -5.90
C LEU A 229 19.69 -5.10 -5.89
N VAL A 230 20.59 -5.13 -4.89
CA VAL A 230 21.52 -6.24 -4.68
C VAL A 230 20.74 -7.50 -4.34
N ALA A 231 19.78 -7.40 -3.41
CA ALA A 231 18.87 -8.50 -3.11
C ALA A 231 18.09 -8.94 -4.35
N ALA A 232 17.52 -8.01 -5.13
CA ALA A 232 16.80 -8.37 -6.36
C ALA A 232 17.68 -9.17 -7.36
N SER A 233 18.96 -8.81 -7.48
CA SER A 233 19.91 -9.50 -8.35
C SER A 233 20.21 -10.93 -7.86
N ASN A 234 20.41 -11.10 -6.55
CA ASN A 234 20.68 -12.42 -5.93
C ASN A 234 19.55 -13.41 -6.17
N PHE A 235 18.31 -12.92 -6.22
CA PHE A 235 17.09 -13.71 -6.44
C PHE A 235 16.61 -13.67 -7.90
N ARG A 236 17.41 -13.15 -8.84
CA ARG A 236 17.10 -13.03 -10.28
C ARG A 236 15.72 -12.42 -10.56
N VAL A 237 15.37 -11.37 -9.80
CA VAL A 237 14.06 -10.72 -9.89
C VAL A 237 14.00 -9.82 -11.13
N HIS A 238 12.99 -10.02 -11.97
CA HIS A 238 12.72 -9.18 -13.13
C HIS A 238 12.09 -7.84 -12.73
N SER A 239 12.51 -6.78 -13.41
CA SER A 239 12.06 -5.41 -13.13
C SER A 239 11.53 -4.78 -14.42
N PRO A 240 10.26 -5.04 -14.81
CA PRO A 240 9.75 -4.58 -16.11
C PRO A 240 9.80 -3.06 -16.30
N LEU A 241 9.82 -2.26 -15.23
CA LEU A 241 9.73 -0.80 -15.27
C LEU A 241 11.09 -0.08 -15.24
N ASP A 242 12.20 -0.82 -15.19
CA ASP A 242 13.57 -0.30 -14.98
C ASP A 242 14.07 0.72 -16.02
N HIS A 243 13.35 0.87 -17.13
CA HIS A 243 13.63 1.77 -18.25
C HIS A 243 12.67 2.96 -18.35
N ILE A 244 11.68 3.06 -17.46
CA ILE A 244 10.72 4.17 -17.44
C ILE A 244 10.80 4.99 -16.16
N THR A 245 10.48 6.28 -16.29
CA THR A 245 10.46 7.25 -15.18
C THR A 245 9.22 7.08 -14.31
N LYS A 246 9.24 7.67 -13.10
CA LYS A 246 8.09 7.65 -12.20
C LYS A 246 6.83 8.27 -12.79
N ASP A 247 6.97 9.29 -13.63
CA ASP A 247 5.83 9.95 -14.29
C ASP A 247 5.18 9.04 -15.33
N GLN A 248 6.00 8.32 -16.11
CA GLN A 248 5.51 7.29 -17.02
C GLN A 248 4.80 6.14 -16.28
N VAL A 249 5.29 5.74 -15.10
CA VAL A 249 4.57 4.76 -14.25
C VAL A 249 3.19 5.27 -13.87
N ARG A 250 3.06 6.54 -13.46
CA ARG A 250 1.76 7.14 -13.10
C ARG A 250 0.83 7.23 -14.31
N GLN A 251 1.37 7.62 -15.46
CA GLN A 251 0.63 7.69 -16.72
C GLN A 251 0.07 6.32 -17.13
N ALA A 252 0.91 5.29 -17.17
CA ALA A 252 0.52 3.93 -17.49
C ALA A 252 -0.48 3.36 -16.46
N SER A 253 -0.23 3.58 -15.17
CA SER A 253 -1.15 3.18 -14.08
C SER A 253 -2.53 3.80 -14.22
N LYS A 254 -2.58 5.10 -14.56
CA LYS A 254 -3.83 5.82 -14.79
C LYS A 254 -4.57 5.27 -16.01
N TYR A 255 -3.86 5.03 -17.11
CA TYR A 255 -4.42 4.44 -18.33
C TYR A 255 -5.02 3.05 -18.07
N LEU A 256 -4.35 2.22 -17.26
CA LEU A 256 -4.84 0.91 -16.85
C LEU A 256 -5.94 0.95 -15.77
N GLY A 257 -6.35 2.13 -15.31
CA GLY A 257 -7.44 2.30 -14.34
C GLY A 257 -7.08 1.93 -12.91
N LEU A 258 -5.79 1.91 -12.54
CA LEU A 258 -5.37 1.57 -11.18
C LEU A 258 -5.80 2.65 -10.18
N PRO A 259 -6.47 2.30 -9.05
CA PRO A 259 -7.07 3.30 -8.16
C PRO A 259 -6.02 4.13 -7.41
N ASN A 260 -4.81 3.59 -7.21
CA ASN A 260 -3.69 4.23 -6.53
C ASN A 260 -2.74 4.98 -7.48
N TRP A 261 -3.12 5.22 -8.75
CA TRP A 261 -2.23 5.83 -9.76
C TRP A 261 -1.64 7.16 -9.30
N ASN A 262 -2.38 7.93 -8.48
CA ASN A 262 -1.93 9.21 -7.95
C ASN A 262 -1.48 9.18 -6.49
N ALA A 263 -1.43 8.02 -5.84
CA ALA A 263 -1.07 7.92 -4.44
C ALA A 263 0.34 8.48 -4.17
N ALA A 264 0.54 9.12 -3.02
CA ALA A 264 1.87 9.58 -2.61
C ALA A 264 2.81 8.37 -2.44
N ALA A 265 4.10 8.55 -2.75
CA ALA A 265 5.07 7.48 -2.57
C ALA A 265 5.14 7.07 -1.10
N SER A 266 4.72 5.85 -0.74
CA SER A 266 4.67 5.37 0.64
C SER A 266 5.74 4.29 0.90
N PRO A 267 6.97 4.67 1.29
CA PRO A 267 7.94 3.71 1.80
C PRO A 267 7.46 3.13 3.13
N CYS A 268 8.04 2.02 3.59
CA CYS A 268 7.67 1.37 4.84
C CYS A 268 7.82 2.29 6.07
N LEU A 269 7.09 2.00 7.16
CA LEU A 269 7.08 2.78 8.41
C LEU A 269 8.48 2.96 9.00
N ARG A 270 9.35 1.97 8.79
CA ARG A 270 10.75 2.02 9.21
C ARG A 270 11.49 3.27 8.72
N SER A 271 11.17 3.76 7.51
CA SER A 271 11.78 4.98 6.95
C SER A 271 11.51 6.25 7.79
N ARG A 272 10.62 6.19 8.78
CA ARG A 272 10.35 7.30 9.71
C ARG A 272 11.29 7.33 10.90
N LEU A 273 12.04 6.25 11.14
CA LEU A 273 12.98 6.15 12.24
C LEU A 273 14.31 6.79 11.82
N ALA A 274 14.78 7.76 12.61
CA ALA A 274 16.12 8.29 12.42
C ALA A 274 17.17 7.18 12.58
N MET A 275 18.29 7.32 11.88
CA MET A 275 19.43 6.39 12.02
C MET A 275 19.77 6.14 13.49
N GLY A 276 19.94 4.86 13.85
CA GLY A 276 20.19 4.42 15.23
C GLY A 276 18.97 4.35 16.15
N VAL A 277 17.78 4.80 15.71
CA VAL A 277 16.52 4.48 16.40
C VAL A 277 16.09 3.08 15.98
N GLU A 278 15.95 2.18 16.95
CA GLU A 278 15.63 0.78 16.72
C GLU A 278 14.27 0.59 16.03
N ALA A 279 14.17 -0.35 15.10
CA ALA A 279 12.95 -0.68 14.37
C ALA A 279 12.11 -1.75 15.08
N THR A 280 11.81 -1.54 16.37
CA THR A 280 10.95 -2.45 17.14
C THR A 280 9.48 -2.33 16.72
N GLU A 281 8.69 -3.38 16.97
CA GLU A 281 7.24 -3.36 16.78
C GLU A 281 6.59 -2.15 17.47
N ARG A 282 7.00 -1.85 18.71
CA ARG A 282 6.50 -0.71 19.47
C ARG A 282 6.73 0.61 18.73
N HIS A 283 7.95 0.83 18.22
CA HIS A 283 8.27 2.07 17.49
C HIS A 283 7.49 2.19 16.17
N LEU A 284 7.34 1.09 15.44
CA LEU A 284 6.62 1.09 14.16
C LEU A 284 5.11 1.34 14.38
N LYS A 285 4.50 0.70 15.36
CA LYS A 285 3.11 0.96 15.77
C LYS A 285 2.89 2.40 16.26
N ALA A 286 3.87 2.97 16.96
CA ALA A 286 3.81 4.36 17.40
C ALA A 286 3.74 5.33 16.21
N VAL A 287 4.60 5.11 15.21
CA VAL A 287 4.64 5.90 13.97
C VAL A 287 3.33 5.77 13.20
N GLU A 288 2.82 4.55 13.05
CA GLU A 288 1.57 4.28 12.34
C GLU A 288 0.39 5.04 12.96
N LYS A 289 0.16 4.86 14.28
CA LYS A 289 -0.90 5.54 15.01
C LYS A 289 -0.80 7.07 14.89
N ALA A 290 0.42 7.59 14.95
CA ALA A 290 0.64 9.02 14.83
C ALA A 290 0.36 9.53 13.40
N GLU A 291 0.76 8.80 12.35
CA GLU A 291 0.44 9.16 10.95
C GLU A 291 -1.08 9.13 10.70
N GLU A 292 -1.77 8.09 11.19
CA GLU A 292 -3.22 7.97 11.10
C GLU A 292 -3.94 9.12 11.81
N PHE A 293 -3.48 9.48 13.01
CA PHE A 293 -4.02 10.61 13.75
C PHE A 293 -3.88 11.91 12.96
N VAL A 294 -2.68 12.21 12.45
CA VAL A 294 -2.43 13.45 11.69
C VAL A 294 -3.31 13.50 10.45
N ARG A 295 -3.42 12.38 9.71
CA ARG A 295 -4.30 12.29 8.53
C ARG A 295 -5.75 12.57 8.88
N ARG A 296 -6.25 12.00 9.97
CA ARG A 296 -7.63 12.18 10.43
C ARG A 296 -7.92 13.62 10.86
N VAL A 297 -7.07 14.20 11.72
CA VAL A 297 -7.28 15.56 12.25
C VAL A 297 -7.17 16.62 11.16
N LEU A 298 -6.24 16.46 10.23
CA LEU A 298 -6.03 17.41 9.14
C LEU A 298 -6.83 17.08 7.88
N VAL A 299 -7.66 16.04 7.90
CA VAL A 299 -8.51 15.60 6.79
C VAL A 299 -7.72 15.44 5.48
N LEU A 300 -6.63 14.67 5.55
CA LEU A 300 -5.69 14.49 4.44
C LEU A 300 -5.94 13.18 3.69
N ASP A 301 -6.09 13.28 2.37
CA ASP A 301 -6.17 12.14 1.46
C ASP A 301 -4.80 11.47 1.20
N GLU A 302 -4.82 10.36 0.47
CA GLU A 302 -3.65 9.53 0.15
C GLU A 302 -2.66 10.18 -0.83
N THR A 303 -3.04 11.27 -1.49
CA THR A 303 -2.17 12.02 -2.41
C THR A 303 -1.19 12.92 -1.66
N ARG A 304 -1.44 13.17 -0.37
CA ARG A 304 -0.60 14.01 0.49
C ARG A 304 0.48 13.21 1.20
N ASN A 305 1.69 13.78 1.25
CA ASN A 305 2.76 13.27 2.09
C ASN A 305 2.48 13.60 3.55
N VAL A 306 2.40 12.56 4.38
CA VAL A 306 2.32 12.66 5.84
C VAL A 306 3.35 11.72 6.42
N ARG A 307 4.29 12.24 7.21
CA ARG A 307 5.27 11.42 7.92
C ARG A 307 5.34 11.84 9.37
N VAL A 308 5.28 10.89 10.29
CA VAL A 308 5.67 11.16 11.68
C VAL A 308 7.01 10.52 11.95
N ARG A 309 8.06 11.33 11.99
CA ARG A 309 9.42 10.88 12.22
C ARG A 309 9.67 10.66 13.70
N MET A 310 10.31 9.55 14.04
CA MET A 310 10.89 9.33 15.36
C MET A 310 12.37 9.71 15.29
N LEU A 311 12.71 10.87 15.85
CA LEU A 311 14.08 11.37 15.91
C LEU A 311 14.85 10.71 17.06
N SER A 312 16.18 10.78 17.01
CA SER A 312 17.05 10.37 18.11
C SER A 312 16.61 11.04 19.42
N GLY A 313 16.54 10.26 20.50
CA GLY A 313 15.93 10.70 21.76
C GLY A 313 14.41 10.54 21.83
N GLY A 314 13.76 9.95 20.82
CA GLY A 314 12.34 9.58 20.84
C GLY A 314 11.37 10.75 20.57
N LYS A 315 11.84 11.84 19.96
CA LYS A 315 11.00 13.00 19.63
C LYS A 315 10.17 12.73 18.36
N ALA A 316 8.87 12.95 18.41
CA ALA A 316 7.98 12.91 17.25
C ALA A 316 8.12 14.20 16.44
N MET A 317 8.33 14.11 15.13
CA MET A 317 8.37 15.26 14.23
C MET A 317 7.45 15.00 13.04
N VAL A 318 6.42 15.82 12.88
CA VAL A 318 5.47 15.69 11.78
C VAL A 318 6.04 16.40 10.54
N GLU A 319 6.02 15.71 9.41
CA GLU A 319 6.40 16.25 8.11
C GLU A 319 5.22 16.15 7.14
N LEU A 320 4.85 17.28 6.54
CA LEU A 320 3.71 17.41 5.63
C LEU A 320 4.09 18.19 4.38
N ASP A 321 3.40 17.96 3.27
CA ASP A 321 3.45 18.89 2.14
C ASP A 321 3.09 20.31 2.63
N GLN A 322 3.61 21.37 1.99
CA GLN A 322 3.31 22.73 2.44
C GLN A 322 1.79 22.97 2.43
N LEU A 323 1.24 23.19 3.62
CA LEU A 323 -0.12 23.65 3.84
C LEU A 323 -0.03 25.12 4.23
N ASN A 324 -0.63 26.00 3.43
CA ASN A 324 -0.61 27.43 3.69
C ASN A 324 -1.52 27.79 4.88
N GLY A 325 -1.09 28.75 5.69
CA GLY A 325 -2.01 29.59 6.48
C GLY A 325 -2.37 29.15 7.90
N HIS A 326 -1.83 28.05 8.43
CA HIS A 326 -2.16 27.60 9.80
C HIS A 326 -0.95 27.08 10.58
N ASP A 327 -0.90 27.40 11.88
CA ASP A 327 0.02 26.71 12.80
C ASP A 327 -0.50 25.31 13.11
N LEU A 328 -0.12 24.36 12.25
CA LEU A 328 -0.49 22.96 12.38
C LEU A 328 0.00 22.33 13.69
N SER A 329 1.06 22.86 14.30
CA SER A 329 1.54 22.34 15.57
C SER A 329 0.52 22.63 16.68
N SER A 330 -0.04 23.84 16.69
CA SER A 330 -1.10 24.22 17.63
C SER A 330 -2.37 23.40 17.39
N VAL A 331 -2.81 23.24 16.14
CA VAL A 331 -3.98 22.42 15.79
C VAL A 331 -3.83 20.98 16.30
N LEU A 332 -2.66 20.35 16.09
CA LEU A 332 -2.41 18.99 16.56
C LEU A 332 -2.40 18.90 18.10
N ARG A 333 -1.82 19.90 18.79
CA ARG A 333 -1.83 19.97 20.26
C ARG A 333 -3.24 20.10 20.81
N GLU A 334 -4.07 20.95 20.21
CA GLU A 334 -5.48 21.13 20.60
C GLU A 334 -6.30 19.83 20.49
N HIS A 335 -5.92 18.93 19.58
CA HIS A 335 -6.55 17.63 19.42
C HIS A 335 -5.91 16.52 20.29
N GLY A 336 -4.91 16.84 21.12
CA GLY A 336 -4.27 15.89 22.04
C GLY A 336 -3.10 15.10 21.45
N PHE A 337 -2.53 15.52 20.31
CA PHE A 337 -1.43 14.77 19.67
C PHE A 337 -0.22 14.58 20.59
N GLU A 338 0.16 15.61 21.36
CA GLU A 338 1.32 15.54 22.24
C GLU A 338 1.10 14.57 23.41
N GLU A 339 -0.06 14.62 24.04
CA GLU A 339 -0.46 13.71 25.13
C GLU A 339 -0.45 12.25 24.64
N LEU A 340 -1.10 11.97 23.51
CA LEU A 340 -1.11 10.63 22.91
C LEU A 340 0.30 10.15 22.53
N CYS A 341 1.14 11.04 22.00
CA CYS A 341 2.54 10.73 21.71
C CYS A 341 3.27 10.23 22.95
N THR A 342 3.15 10.92 24.08
CA THR A 342 3.93 10.63 25.30
C THR A 342 3.33 9.54 26.17
N GLU A 343 2.01 9.49 26.27
CA GLU A 343 1.31 8.63 27.23
C GLU A 343 0.94 7.28 26.63
N GLU A 344 0.60 7.23 25.33
CA GLU A 344 0.08 6.02 24.70
C GLU A 344 1.02 5.40 23.66
N TRP A 345 1.56 6.21 22.75
CA TRP A 345 2.27 5.69 21.57
C TRP A 345 3.75 5.43 21.85
N GLY A 346 4.33 6.08 22.86
CA GLY A 346 5.70 5.81 23.30
C GLY A 346 6.78 6.69 22.65
N PHE A 347 6.40 7.86 22.15
CA PHE A 347 7.35 8.96 21.93
C PHE A 347 7.71 9.62 23.27
N LYS A 348 8.82 10.34 23.32
CA LYS A 348 9.24 11.10 24.51
C LYS A 348 8.75 12.55 24.51
N SER A 349 8.46 13.12 23.35
CA SER A 349 7.97 14.50 23.20
C SER A 349 7.46 14.75 21.79
N PHE A 350 6.61 15.78 21.62
CA PHE A 350 6.22 16.31 20.32
C PHE A 350 7.12 17.49 19.91
N GLY A 351 7.85 17.31 18.81
CA GLY A 351 8.81 18.26 18.27
C GLY A 351 8.24 19.30 17.31
N GLY A 352 6.95 19.23 16.98
CA GLY A 352 6.28 20.15 16.05
C GLY A 352 6.12 19.60 14.63
N VAL A 353 5.73 20.52 13.74
CA VAL A 353 5.46 20.25 12.32
C VAL A 353 6.49 20.98 11.44
N ARG A 354 6.96 20.33 10.38
CA ARG A 354 7.83 20.94 9.35
C ARG A 354 7.44 20.48 7.94
N GLY A 355 8.01 21.15 6.93
CA GLY A 355 7.82 20.76 5.53
C GLY A 355 8.43 19.39 5.22
N PHE A 356 7.72 18.61 4.39
CA PHE A 356 8.16 17.31 3.93
C PHE A 356 9.45 17.41 3.10
N LYS A 357 10.38 16.49 3.40
CA LYS A 357 11.63 16.34 2.65
C LYS A 357 11.95 14.86 2.50
N THR A 358 12.11 14.42 1.25
CA THR A 358 12.55 13.06 0.93
C THR A 358 13.90 12.76 1.59
N GLY A 359 14.02 11.58 2.22
CA GLY A 359 15.26 11.13 2.86
C GLY A 359 15.66 11.89 4.14
N SER A 360 14.79 12.71 4.72
CA SER A 360 15.12 13.64 5.83
C SER A 360 15.78 13.01 7.07
N VAL A 361 15.45 11.76 7.40
CA VAL A 361 15.95 11.06 8.59
C VAL A 361 16.72 9.76 8.26
N ALA A 362 16.76 9.39 6.99
CA ALA A 362 17.36 8.14 6.50
C ALA A 362 18.76 8.34 5.89
N ALA A 363 19.28 9.57 5.89
CA ALA A 363 20.58 9.88 5.31
C ALA A 363 21.70 9.16 6.08
N MET A 364 22.40 8.26 5.38
CA MET A 364 23.60 7.60 5.92
C MET A 364 24.78 8.58 5.95
N PRO A 365 25.61 8.58 7.01
CA PRO A 365 26.88 9.29 7.02
C PRO A 365 27.74 8.90 5.80
N ALA A 366 28.46 9.86 5.23
CA ALA A 366 29.25 9.65 4.01
C ALA A 366 30.23 8.46 4.12
N GLU A 367 30.84 8.28 5.29
CA GLU A 367 31.78 7.20 5.61
C GLU A 367 31.14 5.80 5.45
N LYS A 368 29.87 5.64 5.79
CA LYS A 368 29.14 4.37 5.62
C LYS A 368 28.68 4.13 4.18
N LYS A 369 28.45 5.20 3.40
CA LYS A 369 28.11 5.07 1.97
C LYS A 369 29.25 4.44 1.18
N GLU A 370 30.50 4.80 1.51
CA GLU A 370 31.68 4.27 0.83
C GLU A 370 31.90 2.76 1.11
N LEU A 371 31.61 2.32 2.33
CA LEU A 371 31.68 0.90 2.72
C LEU A 371 30.62 0.07 1.96
N ILE A 372 29.40 0.60 1.84
CA ILE A 372 28.31 -0.05 1.09
C ILE A 372 28.60 -0.12 -0.41
N SER A 373 29.15 0.96 -0.99
CA SER A 373 29.55 0.97 -2.40
C SER A 373 30.56 -0.13 -2.72
N LYS A 374 31.46 -0.45 -1.78
CA LYS A 374 32.43 -1.56 -1.92
C LYS A 374 31.76 -2.94 -1.87
N MET A 375 30.71 -3.13 -1.08
CA MET A 375 29.96 -4.39 -1.03
C MET A 375 29.07 -4.62 -2.24
N ALA A 376 28.56 -3.56 -2.88
CA ALA A 376 27.74 -3.66 -4.09
C ALA A 376 28.56 -3.85 -5.39
N SER A 377 29.89 -3.71 -5.30
CA SER A 377 30.83 -3.84 -6.43
C SER A 377 31.58 -5.18 -6.43
N LEU A 378 31.25 -6.08 -5.50
CA LEU A 378 31.70 -7.47 -5.40
C LEU A 378 30.56 -8.38 -5.87
#